data_AF-A0A6M2BQA5-F1
#
_entry.id   AF-A0A6M2BQA5-F1
#
_cell.length_a   1.000
_cell.length_b   1.000
_cell.length_c   1.000
_cell.angle_alpha   90.00
_cell.angle_beta   90.00
_cell.angle_gamma   90.00
#
_symmetry.space_group_name_H-M   'P 1'
#
loop_
_entity.id
_entity.type
_entity.pdbx_description
1 polymer ?
#
loop_
_entity_poly.entity_id
_entity_poly.type
_entity_poly.pdbx_seq_one_letter_code
_entity_poly.pdbx_strand_id
1 'polypeptide(L)'
;MPAAIDALREWLSPWYLEIKFVHLAAVMAWIWSTSVAYVYYLVPAFQAWRRHPHDAGVIAQRDWVIDRFDRGAVIEHIAFPVVMISGPLLYWVGGWDSSATWLTIKLLIVFGLFVPIECFDYHLSHLGGNKRHALARGGPDHRERKLHQHWWFLLLTTPLIIYFTGIVVFLAVTKIGVGP
;
A
#
# COMPACT_ATOMS: atom_id res chain seq x y z
N MET A 1 15.35 10.21 -30.85
CA MET A 1 14.75 9.97 -29.53
C MET A 1 13.23 9.78 -29.59
N PRO A 2 12.45 10.64 -30.27
CA PRO A 2 10.98 10.47 -30.40
C PRO A 2 10.58 9.14 -31.05
N ALA A 3 11.19 8.81 -32.20
CA ALA A 3 10.89 7.57 -32.93
C ALA A 3 11.15 6.27 -32.14
N ALA A 4 12.07 6.27 -31.17
CA ALA A 4 12.35 5.10 -30.34
C ALA A 4 11.29 4.90 -29.25
N ILE A 5 10.74 6.01 -28.72
CA ILE A 5 9.67 6.00 -27.73
C ILE A 5 8.35 5.57 -28.40
N ASP A 6 8.07 6.08 -29.59
CA ASP A 6 6.87 5.70 -30.35
C ASP A 6 6.90 4.22 -30.76
N ALA A 7 8.05 3.72 -31.24
CA ALA A 7 8.22 2.29 -31.54
C ALA A 7 8.04 1.39 -30.31
N LEU A 8 8.51 1.84 -29.13
CA LEU A 8 8.29 1.12 -27.87
C LEU A 8 6.81 1.10 -27.49
N ARG A 9 6.09 2.21 -27.69
CA ARG A 9 4.65 2.29 -27.43
C ARG A 9 3.88 1.32 -28.33
N GLU A 10 4.15 1.35 -29.63
CA GLU A 10 3.53 0.44 -30.61
C GLU A 10 3.81 -1.03 -30.27
N TRP A 11 5.01 -1.36 -29.84
CA TRP A 11 5.38 -2.72 -29.42
C TRP A 11 4.63 -3.18 -28.16
N LEU A 12 4.34 -2.25 -27.22
CA LEU A 12 3.63 -2.55 -25.98
C LEU A 12 2.10 -2.52 -26.11
N SER A 13 1.55 -1.81 -27.10
CA SER A 13 0.10 -1.69 -27.32
C SER A 13 -0.66 -3.04 -27.36
N PRO A 14 -0.15 -4.10 -28.03
CA PRO A 14 -0.81 -5.41 -28.02
C PRO A 14 -0.92 -6.04 -26.63
N TRP A 15 -0.07 -5.66 -25.69
CA TRP A 15 0.01 -6.21 -24.32
C TRP A 15 -0.79 -5.38 -23.31
N TYR A 16 -1.57 -4.40 -23.75
CA TYR A 16 -2.26 -3.46 -22.87
C TYR A 16 -3.14 -4.17 -21.83
N LEU A 17 -3.86 -5.22 -22.23
CA LEU A 17 -4.76 -5.95 -21.34
C LEU A 17 -4.00 -6.80 -20.32
N GLU A 18 -2.88 -7.38 -20.70
CA GLU A 18 -1.97 -8.15 -19.84
C GLU A 18 -1.32 -7.22 -18.80
N ILE A 19 -0.84 -6.05 -19.23
CA ILE A 19 -0.32 -5.01 -18.32
C ILE A 19 -1.42 -4.58 -17.35
N LYS A 20 -2.65 -4.40 -17.83
CA LYS A 20 -3.80 -4.02 -17.00
C LYS A 20 -4.16 -5.12 -16.01
N PHE A 21 -4.11 -6.37 -16.42
CA PHE A 21 -4.34 -7.51 -15.55
C PHE A 21 -3.30 -7.55 -14.42
N VAL A 22 -2.01 -7.43 -14.75
CA VAL A 22 -0.91 -7.39 -13.77
C VAL A 22 -1.08 -6.21 -12.82
N HIS A 23 -1.42 -5.02 -13.35
CA HIS A 23 -1.69 -3.83 -12.54
C HIS A 23 -2.83 -4.07 -11.54
N LEU A 24 -3.96 -4.59 -12.00
CA LEU A 24 -5.12 -4.84 -11.14
C LEU A 24 -4.83 -5.93 -10.10
N ALA A 25 -4.14 -7.01 -10.46
CA ALA A 25 -3.72 -8.04 -9.53
C ALA A 25 -2.80 -7.47 -8.44
N ALA A 26 -1.84 -6.62 -8.81
CA ALA A 26 -0.96 -5.94 -7.87
C ALA A 26 -1.73 -4.96 -6.98
N VAL A 27 -2.65 -4.16 -7.52
CA VAL A 27 -3.52 -3.28 -6.73
C VAL A 27 -4.31 -4.09 -5.69
N MET A 28 -4.91 -5.22 -6.09
CA MET A 28 -5.67 -6.08 -5.16
C MET A 28 -4.77 -6.70 -4.07
N ALA A 29 -3.57 -7.14 -4.42
CA ALA A 29 -2.60 -7.66 -3.45
C ALA A 29 -2.14 -6.57 -2.47
N TRP A 30 -1.87 -5.36 -2.98
CA TRP A 30 -1.49 -4.19 -2.18
C TRP A 30 -2.57 -3.87 -1.15
N ILE A 31 -3.82 -3.68 -1.56
CA ILE A 31 -4.92 -3.25 -0.69
C ILE A 31 -5.29 -4.33 0.34
N TRP A 32 -5.53 -5.55 -0.12
CA TRP A 32 -6.20 -6.55 0.72
C TRP A 32 -5.26 -7.26 1.68
N SER A 33 -3.97 -7.37 1.34
CA SER A 33 -2.99 -8.01 2.22
C SER A 33 -2.88 -7.31 3.57
N THR A 34 -2.90 -5.98 3.60
CA THR A 34 -2.81 -5.18 4.84
C THR A 34 -4.16 -4.82 5.43
N SER A 35 -5.18 -4.49 4.63
CA SER A 35 -6.49 -4.07 5.15
C SER A 35 -7.18 -5.18 5.96
N VAL A 36 -7.16 -6.42 5.48
CA VAL A 36 -7.77 -7.56 6.20
C VAL A 36 -6.98 -7.87 7.47
N ALA A 37 -5.65 -7.89 7.38
CA ALA A 37 -4.78 -8.14 8.53
C ALA A 37 -4.95 -7.07 9.62
N TYR A 38 -5.07 -5.80 9.22
CA TYR A 38 -5.31 -4.68 10.11
C TYR A 38 -6.65 -4.79 10.84
N VAL A 39 -7.75 -4.91 10.09
CA VAL A 39 -9.11 -4.89 10.65
C VAL A 39 -9.37 -6.08 11.56
N TYR A 40 -8.96 -7.29 11.16
CA TYR A 40 -9.37 -8.51 11.84
C TYR A 40 -8.33 -9.09 12.80
N TYR A 41 -7.08 -8.62 12.77
CA TYR A 41 -6.03 -9.12 13.66
C TYR A 41 -5.40 -8.01 14.50
N LEU A 42 -4.87 -6.95 13.88
CA LEU A 42 -4.21 -5.88 14.64
C LEU A 42 -5.18 -5.11 15.54
N VAL A 43 -6.28 -4.60 14.98
CA VAL A 43 -7.25 -3.79 15.75
C VAL A 43 -7.76 -4.56 16.98
N PRO A 44 -8.21 -5.82 16.88
CA PRO A 44 -8.62 -6.59 18.05
C PRO A 44 -7.51 -6.80 19.08
N ALA A 45 -6.28 -7.12 18.64
CA ALA A 45 -5.16 -7.34 19.55
C ALA A 45 -4.78 -6.06 20.33
N PHE A 46 -4.74 -4.92 19.64
CA PHE A 46 -4.47 -3.63 20.28
C PHE A 46 -5.62 -3.14 21.16
N GLN A 47 -6.86 -3.43 20.81
CA GLN A 47 -8.00 -3.17 21.69
C GLN A 47 -7.96 -4.02 22.95
N ALA A 48 -7.62 -5.31 22.84
CA ALA A 48 -7.46 -6.20 24.00
C ALA A 48 -6.36 -5.69 24.93
N TRP A 49 -5.20 -5.31 24.36
CA TRP A 49 -4.11 -4.71 25.12
C TRP A 49 -4.51 -3.40 25.82
N ARG A 50 -5.27 -2.53 25.17
CA ARG A 50 -5.79 -1.30 25.82
C ARG A 50 -6.71 -1.58 27.01
N ARG A 51 -7.47 -2.68 27.00
CA ARG A 51 -8.34 -3.09 28.12
C ARG A 51 -7.56 -3.77 29.24
N HIS A 52 -6.48 -4.47 28.92
CA HIS A 52 -5.67 -5.25 29.86
C HIS A 52 -4.16 -4.97 29.67
N PRO A 53 -3.68 -3.76 29.96
CA PRO A 53 -2.34 -3.31 29.58
C PRO A 53 -1.19 -3.96 30.35
N HIS A 54 -1.49 -4.63 31.47
CA HIS A 54 -0.51 -5.33 32.31
C HIS A 54 -0.60 -6.86 32.21
N ASP A 55 -1.50 -7.38 31.38
CA ASP A 55 -1.64 -8.81 31.16
C ASP A 55 -0.53 -9.29 30.21
N ALA A 56 0.34 -10.17 30.73
CA ALA A 56 1.49 -10.69 29.99
C ALA A 56 1.08 -11.49 28.74
N GLY A 57 -0.04 -12.20 28.78
CA GLY A 57 -0.56 -12.97 27.65
C GLY A 57 -1.07 -12.04 26.54
N VAL A 58 -1.77 -10.97 26.91
CA VAL A 58 -2.28 -9.97 25.96
C VAL A 58 -1.14 -9.17 25.31
N ILE A 59 -0.11 -8.80 26.08
CA ILE A 59 1.10 -8.16 25.54
C ILE A 59 1.80 -9.09 24.54
N ALA A 60 1.99 -10.36 24.92
CA ALA A 60 2.63 -11.35 24.04
C ALA A 60 1.82 -11.56 22.74
N GLN A 61 0.49 -11.59 22.81
CA GLN A 61 -0.37 -11.69 21.64
C GLN A 61 -0.26 -10.46 20.74
N ARG A 62 -0.34 -9.24 21.30
CA ARG A 62 -0.17 -7.98 20.54
C ARG A 62 1.14 -7.97 19.77
N ASP A 63 2.22 -8.29 20.47
CA ASP A 63 3.57 -8.33 19.92
C ASP A 63 3.70 -9.37 18.80
N TRP A 64 3.13 -10.55 19.01
CA TRP A 64 3.11 -11.60 17.99
C TRP A 64 2.32 -11.18 16.76
N VAL A 65 1.15 -10.55 16.94
CA VAL A 65 0.29 -10.13 15.81
C VAL A 65 0.98 -9.06 14.97
N ILE A 66 1.59 -8.04 15.59
CA ILE A 66 2.29 -6.99 14.83
C ILE A 66 3.52 -7.54 14.10
N ASP A 67 4.27 -8.44 14.72
CA ASP A 67 5.41 -9.09 14.05
C ASP A 67 4.96 -9.97 12.86
N ARG A 68 3.74 -10.53 12.90
CA ARG A 68 3.17 -11.28 11.78
C ARG A 68 2.63 -10.37 10.69
N PHE A 69 1.98 -9.28 11.07
CA PHE A 69 1.54 -8.24 10.16
C PHE A 69 2.71 -7.71 9.33
N ASP A 70 3.80 -7.32 9.99
CA ASP A 70 5.01 -6.80 9.35
C ASP A 70 5.62 -7.79 8.33
N ARG A 71 5.56 -9.10 8.63
CA ARG A 71 5.99 -10.13 7.67
C ARG A 71 5.05 -10.25 6.48
N GLY A 72 3.75 -10.05 6.70
CA GLY A 72 2.73 -10.05 5.65
C GLY A 72 2.82 -8.84 4.74
N ALA A 73 3.18 -7.67 5.27
CA ALA A 73 3.34 -6.42 4.54
C ALA A 73 4.40 -6.51 3.41
N VAL A 74 5.26 -7.52 3.41
CA VAL A 74 6.15 -7.81 2.27
C VAL A 74 5.37 -8.00 0.96
N ILE A 75 4.16 -8.57 1.01
CA ILE A 75 3.31 -8.73 -0.18
C ILE A 75 2.94 -7.37 -0.75
N GLU A 76 2.50 -6.45 0.12
CA GLU A 76 2.17 -5.07 -0.23
C GLU A 76 3.38 -4.34 -0.81
N HIS A 77 4.56 -4.48 -0.19
CA HIS A 77 5.80 -3.82 -0.64
C HIS A 77 6.36 -4.36 -1.95
N ILE A 78 6.01 -5.58 -2.34
CA ILE A 78 6.29 -6.11 -3.68
C ILE A 78 5.24 -5.60 -4.67
N ALA A 79 3.98 -5.58 -4.27
CA ALA A 79 2.87 -5.17 -5.11
C ALA A 79 2.92 -3.68 -5.47
N PHE A 80 3.25 -2.81 -4.52
CA PHE A 80 3.25 -1.35 -4.73
C PHE A 80 4.21 -0.89 -5.84
N PRO A 81 5.49 -1.34 -5.90
CA PRO A 81 6.37 -1.06 -7.04
C PRO A 81 5.78 -1.51 -8.38
N VAL A 82 5.13 -2.67 -8.43
CA VAL A 82 4.45 -3.15 -9.64
C VAL A 82 3.33 -2.19 -10.04
N VAL A 83 2.53 -1.70 -9.09
CA VAL A 83 1.51 -0.66 -9.33
C VAL A 83 2.13 0.63 -9.86
N MET A 84 3.23 1.08 -9.27
CA MET A 84 3.92 2.32 -9.64
C MET A 84 4.60 2.27 -11.02
N ILE A 85 4.92 1.08 -11.53
CA ILE A 85 5.45 0.90 -12.88
C ILE A 85 4.32 0.70 -13.89
N SER A 86 3.41 -0.22 -13.59
CA SER A 86 2.33 -0.59 -14.51
C SER A 86 1.27 0.51 -14.69
N GLY A 87 1.02 1.35 -13.67
CA GLY A 87 0.08 2.47 -13.75
C GLY A 87 0.49 3.52 -14.78
N PRO A 88 1.69 4.12 -14.68
CA PRO A 88 2.23 5.02 -15.71
C PRO A 88 2.34 4.36 -17.09
N LEU A 89 2.67 3.07 -17.15
CA LEU A 89 2.72 2.34 -18.41
C LEU A 89 1.34 2.26 -19.08
N LEU A 90 0.27 1.99 -18.32
CA LEU A 90 -1.11 2.00 -18.82
C LEU A 90 -1.57 3.38 -19.25
N TYR A 91 -1.18 4.43 -18.52
CA TYR A 91 -1.45 5.81 -18.90
C TYR A 91 -0.84 6.11 -20.27
N TRP A 92 0.45 5.81 -20.43
CA TRP A 92 1.21 6.12 -21.62
C TRP A 92 0.81 5.27 -22.84
N VAL A 93 0.75 3.94 -22.69
CA VAL A 93 0.36 3.04 -23.80
C VAL A 93 -1.06 3.33 -24.25
N GLY A 94 -1.98 3.51 -23.29
CA GLY A 94 -3.38 3.83 -23.57
C GLY A 94 -3.62 5.24 -24.12
N GLY A 95 -2.60 6.09 -24.21
CA GLY A 95 -2.74 7.45 -24.76
C GLY A 95 -3.63 8.37 -23.94
N TRP A 96 -3.72 8.11 -22.63
CA TRP A 96 -4.51 8.93 -21.73
C TRP A 96 -3.81 10.27 -21.47
N ASP A 97 -4.58 11.33 -21.24
CA ASP A 97 -4.08 12.64 -20.85
C ASP A 97 -4.79 13.16 -19.59
N SER A 98 -4.34 14.30 -19.06
CA SER A 98 -4.94 14.92 -17.86
C SER A 98 -6.27 15.65 -18.10
N SER A 99 -6.80 15.67 -19.33
CA SER A 99 -8.12 16.24 -19.62
C SER A 99 -9.24 15.38 -19.03
N ALA A 100 -8.96 14.10 -18.75
CA ALA A 100 -9.84 13.21 -18.03
C ALA A 100 -9.88 13.56 -16.53
N THR A 101 -10.92 14.29 -16.10
CA THR A 101 -11.11 14.70 -14.69
C THR A 101 -11.01 13.53 -13.70
N TRP A 102 -11.55 12.36 -14.04
CA TRP A 102 -11.48 11.17 -13.20
C TRP A 102 -10.03 10.69 -12.98
N LEU A 103 -9.20 10.80 -14.02
CA LEU A 103 -7.80 10.38 -14.01
C LEU A 103 -6.96 11.36 -13.19
N THR A 104 -7.20 12.66 -13.35
CA THR A 104 -6.56 13.70 -12.54
C THR A 104 -6.85 13.50 -11.05
N ILE A 105 -8.12 13.26 -10.67
CA ILE A 105 -8.48 12.95 -9.28
C ILE A 105 -7.78 11.68 -8.79
N LYS A 106 -7.78 10.62 -9.61
CA LYS A 106 -7.08 9.37 -9.27
C LYS A 106 -5.58 9.62 -9.03
N LEU A 107 -4.92 10.38 -9.88
CA LEU A 107 -3.50 10.68 -9.76
C LEU A 107 -3.19 11.54 -8.53
N LEU A 108 -4.06 12.51 -8.19
CA LEU A 108 -3.94 13.29 -6.96
C LEU A 108 -4.04 12.42 -5.70
N ILE A 109 -4.93 11.43 -5.69
CA ILE A 109 -5.01 10.46 -4.59
C ILE A 109 -3.73 9.61 -4.54
N VAL A 110 -3.30 9.04 -5.68
CA VAL A 110 -2.13 8.15 -5.72
C VAL A 110 -0.87 8.89 -5.27
N PHE A 111 -0.55 10.04 -5.87
CA PHE A 111 0.68 10.76 -5.58
C PHE A 111 0.60 11.64 -4.33
N GLY A 112 -0.58 12.18 -4.00
CA GLY A 112 -0.77 13.06 -2.85
C GLY A 112 -1.03 12.31 -1.55
N LEU A 113 -1.55 11.08 -1.60
CA LEU A 113 -1.91 10.29 -0.43
C LEU A 113 -1.16 8.97 -0.35
N PHE A 114 -1.28 8.09 -1.36
CA PHE A 114 -0.74 6.73 -1.25
C PHE A 114 0.78 6.70 -1.26
N VAL A 115 1.44 7.35 -2.21
CA VAL A 115 2.92 7.35 -2.30
C VAL A 115 3.57 7.86 -1.00
N PRO A 116 3.15 8.99 -0.40
CA PRO A 116 3.70 9.42 0.90
C PRO A 116 3.48 8.38 2.00
N ILE A 117 2.27 7.81 2.11
CA ILE A 117 1.95 6.80 3.12
C ILE A 117 2.86 5.58 2.96
N GLU A 118 3.00 5.05 1.75
CA GLU A 118 3.86 3.89 1.47
C GLU A 118 5.34 4.14 1.79
N CYS A 119 5.85 5.34 1.50
CA CYS A 119 7.21 5.71 1.89
C CYS A 119 7.41 5.65 3.42
N PHE A 120 6.41 6.12 4.19
CA PHE A 120 6.46 6.03 5.65
C PHE A 120 6.26 4.60 6.14
N ASP A 121 5.35 3.83 5.55
CA ASP A 121 5.12 2.44 5.91
C ASP A 121 6.39 1.62 5.70
N TYR A 122 7.03 1.73 4.53
CA TYR A 122 8.29 1.04 4.23
C TYR A 122 9.38 1.38 5.26
N HIS A 123 9.46 2.65 5.69
CA HIS A 123 10.39 3.08 6.72
C HIS A 123 10.08 2.47 8.10
N LEU A 124 8.81 2.43 8.52
CA LEU A 124 8.38 1.94 9.84
C LEU A 124 8.35 0.41 9.95
N SER A 125 7.94 -0.25 8.88
CA SER A 125 7.84 -1.71 8.75
C SER A 125 9.22 -2.35 8.66
N HIS A 126 10.20 -1.70 8.03
CA HIS A 126 11.55 -2.27 7.86
C HIS A 126 12.66 -1.61 8.68
N LEU A 127 12.45 -0.44 9.30
CA LEU A 127 13.49 0.33 10.00
C LEU A 127 14.80 0.43 9.20
N GLY A 128 14.71 0.63 7.88
CA GLY A 128 15.88 0.65 6.99
C GLY A 128 16.45 -0.73 6.62
N GLY A 129 15.66 -1.80 6.76
CA GLY A 129 15.95 -3.15 6.25
C GLY A 129 16.26 -4.21 7.32
N ASN A 130 16.56 -3.83 8.57
CA ASN A 130 16.89 -4.79 9.63
C ASN A 130 16.26 -4.44 10.98
N LYS A 131 14.93 -4.35 10.98
CA LYS A 131 14.11 -4.08 12.18
C LYS A 131 14.48 -4.93 13.38
N ARG A 132 14.77 -6.23 13.19
CA ARG A 132 15.17 -7.13 14.29
C ARG A 132 16.50 -6.72 14.95
N HIS A 133 17.53 -6.38 14.17
CA HIS A 133 18.79 -5.92 14.74
C HIS A 133 18.67 -4.55 15.41
N ALA A 134 17.89 -3.62 14.82
CA ALA A 134 17.67 -2.30 15.39
C ALA A 134 16.95 -2.39 16.75
N LEU A 135 15.93 -3.25 16.83
CA LEU A 135 15.19 -3.51 18.07
C LEU A 135 16.06 -4.24 19.11
N ALA A 136 16.89 -5.20 18.71
CA ALA A 136 17.79 -5.92 19.61
C ALA A 136 18.85 -5.00 20.24
N ARG A 137 19.32 -3.97 19.52
CA ARG A 137 20.29 -2.98 20.05
C ARG A 137 19.66 -1.90 20.93
N GLY A 138 18.38 -1.58 20.72
CA GLY A 138 17.69 -0.49 21.42
C GLY A 138 17.07 -0.87 22.77
N GLY A 139 16.94 -2.16 23.06
CA GLY A 139 16.31 -2.65 24.30
C GLY A 139 14.77 -2.55 24.31
N PRO A 140 14.13 -3.00 25.42
CA PRO A 140 12.68 -3.12 25.53
C PRO A 140 11.93 -1.80 25.31
N ASP A 141 12.39 -0.70 25.93
CA ASP A 141 11.75 0.61 25.85
C ASP A 141 11.82 1.23 24.45
N HIS A 142 12.87 0.92 23.68
CA HIS A 142 12.96 1.33 22.29
C HIS A 142 11.94 0.58 21.44
N ARG A 143 11.79 -0.73 21.68
CA ARG A 143 10.82 -1.57 20.98
C ARG A 143 9.39 -1.10 21.23
N GLU A 144 9.03 -0.82 22.48
CA GLU A 144 7.69 -0.35 22.83
C GLU A 144 7.37 0.99 22.14
N ARG A 145 8.32 1.95 22.15
CA ARG A 145 8.17 3.22 21.43
C ARG A 145 7.95 3.02 19.93
N LYS A 146 8.72 2.13 19.29
CA LYS A 146 8.57 1.83 17.86
C LYS A 146 7.25 1.13 17.54
N LEU A 147 6.80 0.23 18.41
CA LEU A 147 5.50 -0.42 18.28
C LEU A 147 4.37 0.60 18.35
N HIS A 148 4.40 1.54 19.30
CA HIS A 148 3.40 2.61 19.36
C HIS A 148 3.42 3.53 18.15
N GLN A 149 4.61 3.92 17.68
CA GLN A 149 4.73 4.73 16.46
C GLN A 149 4.10 4.02 15.27
N HIS A 150 4.40 2.73 15.08
CA HIS A 150 3.83 1.96 13.99
C HIS A 150 2.31 1.80 14.13
N TRP A 151 1.83 1.50 15.33
CA TRP A 151 0.40 1.39 15.60
C TRP A 151 -0.35 2.70 15.32
N TRP A 152 0.16 3.85 15.75
CA TRP A 152 -0.46 5.14 15.47
C TRP A 152 -0.51 5.45 13.98
N PHE A 153 0.56 5.13 13.26
CA PHE A 153 0.60 5.26 11.81
C PHE A 153 -0.49 4.42 11.14
N LEU A 154 -0.61 3.14 11.48
CA LEU A 154 -1.63 2.24 10.92
C LEU A 154 -3.06 2.69 11.27
N LEU A 155 -3.27 3.11 12.52
CA LEU A 155 -4.57 3.61 12.99
C LEU A 155 -5.06 4.81 12.17
N LEU A 156 -4.16 5.70 11.78
CA LEU A 156 -4.48 6.88 10.98
C LEU A 156 -4.60 6.56 9.49
N THR A 157 -3.65 5.81 8.95
CA THR A 157 -3.47 5.67 7.49
C THR A 157 -4.30 4.55 6.89
N THR A 158 -4.45 3.41 7.56
CA THR A 158 -5.14 2.25 6.98
C THR A 158 -6.62 2.53 6.68
N PRO A 159 -7.41 3.20 7.55
CA PRO A 159 -8.79 3.59 7.19
C PRO A 159 -8.87 4.53 5.99
N LEU A 160 -7.91 5.46 5.85
CA LEU A 160 -7.81 6.35 4.69
C LEU A 160 -7.51 5.55 3.43
N ILE A 161 -6.54 4.63 3.48
CA ILE A 161 -6.22 3.75 2.35
C ILE A 161 -7.45 2.97 1.92
N ILE A 162 -8.16 2.32 2.84
CA ILE A 162 -9.38 1.53 2.53
C ILE A 162 -10.42 2.41 1.82
N TYR A 163 -10.70 3.60 2.37
CA TYR A 163 -11.72 4.50 1.83
C TYR A 163 -11.33 5.04 0.44
N PHE A 164 -10.16 5.64 0.31
CA PHE A 164 -9.71 6.27 -0.93
C PHE A 164 -9.40 5.24 -2.02
N THR A 165 -9.03 4.03 -1.65
CA THR A 165 -8.92 2.92 -2.60
C THR A 165 -10.27 2.60 -3.23
N GLY A 166 -11.35 2.56 -2.43
CA GLY A 166 -12.70 2.38 -2.94
C GLY A 166 -13.07 3.45 -3.98
N ILE A 167 -12.68 4.71 -3.71
CA ILE A 167 -12.85 5.83 -4.66
C ILE A 167 -12.02 5.60 -5.93
N VAL A 168 -10.74 5.22 -5.82
CA VAL A 168 -9.87 4.98 -6.97
C VAL A 168 -10.39 3.84 -7.85
N VAL A 169 -10.87 2.75 -7.23
CA VAL A 169 -11.50 1.63 -7.94
C VAL A 169 -12.79 2.09 -8.61
N PHE A 170 -13.64 2.84 -7.90
CA PHE A 170 -14.85 3.42 -8.47
C PHE A 170 -14.52 4.26 -9.71
N LEU A 171 -13.60 5.23 -9.61
CA LEU A 171 -13.16 6.07 -10.73
C LEU A 171 -12.61 5.23 -11.89
N ALA A 172 -11.93 4.12 -11.60
CA ALA A 172 -11.42 3.20 -12.62
C ALA A 172 -12.50 2.34 -13.29
N VAL A 173 -13.65 2.09 -12.63
CA VAL A 173 -14.76 1.31 -13.20
C VAL A 173 -15.77 2.21 -13.90
N THR A 174 -16.16 3.31 -13.27
CA THR A 174 -17.25 4.18 -13.73
C THR A 174 -16.83 5.23 -14.74
N LYS A 175 -15.61 5.11 -15.31
CA LYS A 175 -15.06 6.01 -16.31
C LYS A 175 -16.16 6.45 -17.29
N ILE A 176 -16.61 7.70 -17.18
CA ILE A 176 -17.66 8.23 -18.04
C ILE A 176 -17.00 8.69 -19.34
N GLY A 177 -17.33 8.06 -20.46
CA GLY A 177 -17.32 8.71 -21.77
C GLY A 177 -16.01 8.76 -22.59
N VAL A 178 -15.11 7.78 -22.52
CA VAL A 178 -14.08 7.62 -23.59
C VAL A 178 -13.77 6.14 -23.79
N GLY A 179 -13.78 5.68 -25.04
CA GLY A 179 -13.50 4.29 -25.43
C GLY A 179 -12.10 3.80 -25.05
N PRO A 180 -11.80 2.50 -25.25
CA PRO A 180 -10.49 1.94 -25.01
C PRO A 180 -9.37 2.68 -25.75
#